data_AF-A0AAC9LHK2-F1
#
_entry.id   AF-A0AAC9LHK2-F1
#
_cell.length_a   1.000
_cell.length_b   1.000
_cell.length_c   1.000
_cell.angle_alpha   90.00
_cell.angle_beta   90.00
_cell.angle_gamma   90.00
#
_symmetry.space_group_name_H-M   'P 1'
#
loop_
_entity.id
_entity.type
_entity.pdbx_description
1 polymer ?
#
loop_
_entity_poly.entity_id
_entity_poly.type
_entity_poly.pdbx_seq_one_letter_code
_entity_poly.pdbx_strand_id
1 'polypeptide(L)' 'MGVSPDHVIDLIFDLIENHVPVGQSGKDGAVYETEVNGEVRPICVVVGSNGYIVTAYPIGRKAKFKRYRERG' A
#
# COMPACT_ATOMS: atom_id res chain seq x y z
N MET A 1 3.20 13.34 9.76
CA MET A 1 3.95 12.22 10.37
C MET A 1 3.86 11.00 9.44
N GLY A 2 4.95 10.24 9.34
CA GLY A 2 5.07 9.05 8.49
C GLY A 2 5.39 7.81 9.33
N VAL A 3 5.80 6.73 8.67
CA VAL A 3 6.30 5.50 9.31
C VAL A 3 7.76 5.73 9.69
N SER A 4 8.20 5.22 10.85
CA SER A 4 9.62 5.27 11.23
C SER A 4 10.48 4.57 10.17
N PRO A 5 11.66 5.09 9.79
CA PRO A 5 12.57 4.39 8.89
C PRO A 5 12.89 2.96 9.34
N ASP A 6 12.98 2.71 10.66
CA ASP A 6 13.27 1.39 11.21
C ASP A 6 12.12 0.38 11.07
N HIS A 7 10.90 0.86 10.79
CA HIS A 7 9.70 0.03 10.63
C HIS A 7 9.14 0.03 9.21
N VAL A 8 9.74 0.79 8.29
CA VAL A 8 9.21 0.93 6.93
C VAL A 8 9.29 -0.39 6.16
N ILE A 9 10.36 -1.16 6.39
CA ILE A 9 10.55 -2.47 5.74
C ILE A 9 9.50 -3.44 6.26
N ASP A 10 9.41 -3.62 7.58
CA ASP A 10 8.45 -4.53 8.21
C ASP A 10 7.01 -4.23 7.79
N LEU A 11 6.63 -2.95 7.73
CA LEU A 11 5.31 -2.54 7.25
C LEU A 11 5.06 -2.96 5.79
N ILE A 12 6.02 -2.74 4.90
CA ILE A 12 5.84 -3.10 3.48
C ILE A 12 5.68 -4.62 3.33
N PHE A 13 6.50 -5.41 4.02
CA PHE A 13 6.41 -6.87 3.98
C PHE A 13 5.09 -7.36 4.59
N ASP A 14 4.67 -6.82 5.73
CA ASP A 14 3.37 -7.15 6.34
C ASP A 14 2.23 -6.91 5.35
N LEU A 15 2.20 -5.74 4.70
CA LEU A 15 1.19 -5.41 3.69
C LEU A 15 1.14 -6.42 2.54
N ILE A 16 2.30 -6.85 2.02
CA ILE A 16 2.38 -7.79 0.90
C ILE A 16 1.96 -9.21 1.32
N GLU A 17 2.36 -9.64 2.51
CA GLU A 17 2.22 -11.04 2.94
C GLU A 17 0.89 -11.33 3.63
N ASN A 18 0.36 -10.37 4.39
CA ASN A 18 -0.75 -10.59 5.32
C ASN A 18 -2.02 -9.81 4.98
N HIS A 19 -1.95 -8.83 4.08
CA HIS A 19 -3.11 -7.98 3.75
C HIS A 19 -3.63 -8.22 2.33
N VAL A 20 -4.92 -7.99 2.16
CA VAL A 20 -5.55 -7.98 0.84
C VAL A 20 -5.51 -6.55 0.30
N PRO A 21 -5.02 -6.33 -0.93
CA PRO A 21 -5.05 -5.00 -1.52
C PRO A 21 -6.50 -4.52 -1.66
N VAL A 22 -6.75 -3.26 -1.29
CA VAL A 22 -8.05 -2.58 -1.39
C VAL A 22 -8.27 -1.94 -2.76
N GLY A 23 -7.25 -1.88 -3.61
CA GLY A 23 -7.35 -1.30 -4.94
C GLY A 23 -6.05 -1.26 -5.69
N GLN A 24 -6.04 -0.46 -6.76
CA GLN A 24 -4.92 -0.35 -7.68
C GLN A 24 -4.66 1.11 -8.08
N SER A 25 -3.37 1.48 -8.13
CA SER A 25 -2.86 2.76 -8.62
C SER A 25 -1.94 2.51 -9.82
N GLY A 26 -2.28 3.10 -10.97
CA GLY A 26 -1.57 2.83 -12.22
C GLY A 26 -1.76 1.37 -12.67
N LYS A 27 -0.76 0.83 -13.37
CA LYS A 27 -0.81 -0.53 -13.94
C LYS A 27 -0.44 -1.60 -12.93
N ASP A 28 0.57 -1.36 -12.10
CA ASP A 28 1.20 -2.40 -11.27
C ASP A 28 1.20 -2.07 -9.77
N GLY A 29 0.62 -0.93 -9.37
CA GLY A 29 0.58 -0.52 -7.96
C GLY A 29 -0.59 -1.12 -7.22
N ALA A 30 -0.33 -2.09 -6.35
CA ALA A 30 -1.31 -2.59 -5.39
C ALA A 30 -1.46 -1.58 -4.25
N VAL A 31 -2.69 -1.25 -3.87
CA VAL A 31 -2.97 -0.31 -2.79
C VAL A 31 -3.51 -1.06 -1.59
N TYR A 32 -2.88 -0.87 -0.44
CA TYR A 32 -3.30 -1.42 0.84
C TYR A 32 -3.70 -0.29 1.78
N GLU A 33 -4.53 -0.59 2.77
CA GLU A 33 -4.85 0.34 3.86
C GLU A 33 -4.25 -0.20 5.16
N THR A 34 -3.54 0.65 5.89
CA THR A 34 -2.96 0.32 7.18
C THR A 34 -3.07 1.51 8.13
N GLU A 35 -3.09 1.24 9.43
CA GLU A 35 -3.12 2.27 10.45
C GLU A 35 -1.70 2.75 10.76
N VAL A 36 -1.46 4.05 10.61
CA VAL A 36 -0.19 4.68 10.97
C VAL A 36 -0.49 5.84 11.90
N ASN A 37 -0.09 5.71 13.17
CA ASN A 37 -0.32 6.69 14.23
C ASN A 37 -1.83 7.04 14.41
N GLY A 38 -2.71 6.03 14.45
CA GLY A 38 -4.15 6.26 14.64
C GLY A 38 -4.91 6.71 13.38
N GLU A 39 -4.23 6.87 12.24
CA GLU A 39 -4.87 7.23 10.98
C GLU A 39 -4.77 6.09 9.97
N VAL A 40 -5.90 5.70 9.37
CA VAL A 40 -5.90 4.80 8.20
C VAL A 40 -5.29 5.53 7.01
N ARG A 41 -4.27 4.91 6.42
CA ARG A 41 -3.53 5.46 5.29
C ARG A 41 -3.44 4.46 4.14
N PRO A 42 -3.79 4.86 2.91
CA PRO A 42 -3.54 4.05 1.74
C PRO A 42 -2.04 4.11 1.38
N ILE A 43 -1.43 2.94 1.21
CA ILE A 43 -0.04 2.76 0.77
C ILE A 43 -0.05 2.00 -0.55
N CYS A 44 0.57 2.57 -1.57
CA CYS A 44 0.82 1.91 -2.83
C CYS A 44 2.13 1.14 -2.74
N VAL A 45 2.12 -0.13 -3.14
CA VAL A 45 3.32 -0.95 -3.29
C VAL A 45 3.34 -1.50 -4.71
N VAL A 46 4.48 -1.32 -5.39
CA VAL A 46 4.71 -1.85 -6.73
C VAL A 46 5.73 -2.99 -6.63
N VAL A 47 5.30 -4.20 -6.94
CA VAL A 47 6.16 -5.38 -7.09
C VAL A 47 6.26 -5.69 -8.57
N GLY A 48 7.48 -5.70 -9.12
CA GLY A 48 7.72 -6.05 -10.51
C GLY A 48 7.42 -7.52 -10.77
N SER A 49 7.21 -7.88 -12.04
CA SER A 49 6.98 -9.29 -12.45
C SER A 49 8.15 -10.22 -12.12
N ASN A 50 9.33 -9.67 -11.81
CA ASN A 50 10.51 -10.38 -11.33
C ASN A 50 10.55 -10.57 -9.80
N GLY A 51 9.49 -10.17 -9.09
CA GLY A 51 9.37 -10.31 -7.63
C GLY A 51 10.07 -9.23 -6.80
N TYR A 52 10.71 -8.23 -7.44
CA TYR A 52 11.36 -7.15 -6.70
C TYR A 52 10.40 -6.00 -6.39
N ILE A 53 10.49 -5.46 -5.17
CA ILE A 53 9.81 -4.22 -4.80
C ILE A 53 10.47 -3.07 -5.57
N VAL A 54 9.70 -2.42 -6.44
CA VAL A 54 10.16 -1.29 -7.25
C VAL A 54 10.02 0.01 -6.46
N THR A 55 8.89 0.20 -5.79
CA THR A 55 8.61 1.38 -4.96
C THR A 55 7.46 1.12 -3.99
N ALA A 56 7.46 1.86 -2.88
CA ALA A 56 6.34 1.96 -1.97
C ALA A 56 6.16 3.42 -1.52
N TYR A 57 4.92 3.92 -1.52
CA TYR A 57 4.65 5.30 -1.16
C TYR A 57 3.22 5.50 -0.63
N PRO A 58 3.00 6.47 0.29
CA PRO A 58 1.65 6.83 0.72
C PRO A 58 0.89 7.49 -0.42
N ILE A 59 -0.35 7.08 -0.64
CA ILE A 59 -1.26 7.79 -1.54
C ILE A 59 -1.86 8.97 -0.78
N GLY A 60 -1.65 10.19 -1.28
CA GLY A 60 -2.22 11.38 -0.65
C GLY A 60 -3.76 11.33 -0.63
N ARG A 61 -4.40 11.97 0.37
CA ARG A 61 -5.87 11.98 0.55
C ARG A 61 -6.67 12.42 -0.70
N LYS A 62 -6.06 13.17 -1.62
CA LYS A 62 -6.69 13.62 -2.89
C LYS A 62 -6.34 12.74 -4.10
N ALA A 63 -5.33 11.88 -4.00
CA ALA A 63 -4.92 11.03 -5.10
C ALA A 63 -5.92 9.87 -5.23
N LYS A 64 -6.46 9.69 -6.44
CA LYS A 64 -7.47 8.69 -6.74
C LYS A 64 -6.79 7.40 -7.17
N PHE A 65 -6.99 6.34 -6.41
CA PHE A 65 -6.74 4.97 -6.86
C PHE A 65 -8.08 4.28 -7.10
N LYS A 66 -8.07 3.26 -7.95
CA LYS A 66 -9.27 2.46 -8.23
C LYS A 66 -9.45 1.46 -7.09
N ARG A 67 -10.42 1.70 -6.20
CA ARG A 67 -10.82 0.70 -5.19
C ARG A 67 -11.42 -0.53 -5.86
N TYR A 68 -11.12 -1.70 -5.32
CA TYR A 68 -11.88 -2.89 -5.63
C TYR A 68 -13.28 -2.74 -5.03
N ARG A 69 -14.29 -3.28 -5.71
CA ARG A 69 -15.63 -3.37 -5.13
C ARG A 69 -15.58 -4.41 -4.03
N GLU A 70 -16.02 -4.05 -2.83
CA GLU A 70 -16.40 -5.03 -1.83
C GLU A 70 -17.42 -5.96 -2.48
N ARG A 71 -17.06 -7.24 -2.62
CA ARG A 71 -18.04 -8.27 -2.98
C ARG A 71 -18.85 -8.51 -1.72
N GLY A 72 -20.05 -7.95 -1.67
CA GLY A 72 -21.09 -8.36 -0.73
C GLY A 72 -21.57 -9.78 -1.00
#